data_AF-A0A7M2SV22-F1
#
_entry.id   AF-A0A7M2SV22-F1
#
_cell.length_a   1.000
_cell.length_b   1.000
_cell.length_c   1.000
_cell.angle_alpha   90.00
_cell.angle_beta   90.00
_cell.angle_gamma   90.00
#
_symmetry.space_group_name_H-M   'P 1'
#
loop_
_entity.id
_entity.type
_entity.pdbx_description
1 polymer ?
#
loop_
_entity_poly.entity_id
_entity_poly.type
_entity_poly.pdbx_seq_one_letter_code
_entity_poly.pdbx_strand_id
1 'polypeptide(L)'
;MQPHVIRAIHDWRMSWDDQQFAAQEAFTTAFPALTPAEKCQCFGPTLRWKKPGEGEGKVCLDDHGRATIEFEHVPKAAVGQAMKETWGANWFDEGPGGFAEAEPGSYHYEDEQTYSEYAFDVHDDGTVTFGIAYVKIDDIVTILDALERALAEHRED
;
A
#
# COMPACT_ATOMS: atom_id res chain seq x y z
N MET A 1 -37.05 -3.65 -10.63
CA MET A 1 -36.37 -2.64 -11.46
C MET A 1 -36.83 -2.78 -12.91
N GLN A 2 -36.87 -1.67 -13.66
CA GLN A 2 -37.13 -1.72 -15.10
C GLN A 2 -36.00 -2.46 -15.83
N PRO A 3 -36.25 -3.16 -16.95
CA PRO A 3 -35.22 -3.95 -17.64
C PRO A 3 -33.94 -3.17 -17.99
N HIS A 4 -34.06 -1.90 -18.43
CA HIS A 4 -32.90 -1.07 -18.75
C HIS A 4 -32.07 -0.71 -17.52
N VAL A 5 -32.69 -0.58 -16.33
CA VAL A 5 -31.97 -0.35 -15.07
C VAL A 5 -31.19 -1.60 -14.64
N ILE A 6 -31.78 -2.79 -14.80
CA ILE A 6 -31.08 -4.06 -14.53
C ILE A 6 -29.82 -4.16 -15.40
N ARG A 7 -29.95 -3.85 -16.69
CA ARG A 7 -28.83 -3.83 -17.62
C ARG A 7 -27.77 -2.82 -17.21
N ALA A 8 -28.15 -1.58 -16.88
CA ALA A 8 -27.19 -0.56 -16.46
C ALA A 8 -26.40 -0.97 -15.20
N ILE A 9 -27.07 -1.58 -14.21
CA ILE A 9 -26.40 -2.10 -13.00
C ILE A 9 -25.49 -3.29 -13.33
N HIS A 10 -25.91 -4.18 -14.23
CA HIS A 10 -25.09 -5.29 -14.68
C HIS A 10 -23.80 -4.79 -15.36
N ASP A 11 -23.92 -3.85 -16.30
CA ASP A 11 -22.78 -3.29 -17.03
C ASP A 11 -21.83 -2.53 -16.09
N TRP A 12 -22.37 -1.82 -15.09
CA TRP A 12 -21.58 -1.19 -14.03
C TRP A 12 -20.80 -2.22 -13.20
N ARG A 13 -21.43 -3.33 -12.79
CA ARG A 13 -20.75 -4.40 -12.02
C ARG A 13 -19.63 -5.06 -12.81
N MET A 14 -19.87 -5.36 -14.09
CA MET A 14 -18.84 -5.89 -14.97
C MET A 14 -17.63 -4.96 -15.06
N SER A 15 -17.88 -3.65 -15.22
CA SER A 15 -16.80 -2.66 -15.27
C SER A 15 -16.02 -2.58 -13.95
N TRP A 16 -16.71 -2.73 -12.82
CA TRP A 16 -16.08 -2.78 -11.50
C TRP A 16 -15.22 -4.05 -11.29
N ASP A 17 -15.67 -5.20 -11.80
CA ASP A 17 -14.88 -6.44 -11.78
C ASP A 17 -13.61 -6.31 -12.63
N ASP A 18 -13.69 -5.68 -13.80
CA ASP A 18 -12.53 -5.40 -14.66
C ASP A 18 -11.53 -4.46 -13.95
N GLN A 19 -12.01 -3.43 -13.25
CA GLN A 19 -11.15 -2.52 -12.47
C GLN A 19 -10.45 -3.24 -11.31
N GLN A 20 -11.16 -4.10 -10.59
CA GLN A 20 -10.58 -4.93 -9.53
C GLN A 20 -9.46 -5.85 -10.04
N PHE A 21 -9.62 -6.41 -11.24
CA PHE A 21 -8.59 -7.24 -11.86
C PHE A 21 -7.37 -6.41 -12.27
N ALA A 22 -7.59 -5.28 -12.96
CA ALA A 22 -6.52 -4.38 -13.38
C ALA A 22 -5.71 -3.83 -12.19
N ALA A 23 -6.38 -3.51 -11.07
CA ALA A 23 -5.71 -3.06 -9.85
C ALA A 23 -4.77 -4.13 -9.28
N GLN A 24 -5.23 -5.39 -9.20
CA GLN A 24 -4.38 -6.50 -8.75
C GLN A 24 -3.18 -6.72 -9.66
N GLU A 25 -3.38 -6.66 -10.98
CA GLU A 25 -2.28 -6.75 -11.96
C GLU A 25 -1.27 -5.61 -11.78
N ALA A 26 -1.73 -4.38 -11.52
CA ALA A 26 -0.85 -3.25 -11.25
C ALA A 26 -0.05 -3.46 -9.96
N PHE A 27 -0.70 -3.93 -8.88
CA PHE A 27 -0.02 -4.21 -7.60
C PHE A 27 1.02 -5.32 -7.75
N THR A 28 0.70 -6.43 -8.42
CA THR A 28 1.68 -7.53 -8.62
C THR A 28 2.76 -7.19 -9.63
N THR A 29 2.51 -6.24 -10.54
CA THR A 29 3.56 -5.72 -11.43
C THR A 29 4.57 -4.87 -10.65
N ALA A 30 4.09 -4.00 -9.76
CA ALA A 30 4.94 -3.15 -8.93
C ALA A 30 5.66 -3.94 -7.80
N PHE A 31 4.99 -4.94 -7.23
CA PHE A 31 5.52 -5.75 -6.13
C PHE A 31 5.28 -7.25 -6.42
N PRO A 32 6.15 -7.92 -7.19
CA PRO A 32 5.93 -9.28 -7.69
C PRO A 32 5.78 -10.38 -6.63
N ALA A 33 6.21 -10.12 -5.39
CA ALA A 33 6.05 -11.07 -4.28
C ALA A 33 4.64 -11.06 -3.68
N LEU A 34 3.75 -10.16 -4.13
CA LEU A 34 2.33 -10.17 -3.77
C LEU A 34 1.62 -11.35 -4.45
N THR A 35 0.85 -12.09 -3.66
CA THR A 35 0.10 -13.27 -4.13
C THR A 35 -1.37 -13.17 -3.76
N PRO A 36 -2.31 -13.59 -4.63
CA PRO A 36 -3.72 -13.62 -4.29
C PRO A 36 -4.00 -14.44 -3.03
N ALA A 37 -4.78 -13.86 -2.11
CA ALA A 37 -5.27 -14.54 -0.92
C ALA A 37 -6.78 -14.74 -1.01
N GLU A 38 -7.32 -15.66 -0.19
CA GLU A 38 -8.76 -15.69 0.06
C GLU A 38 -9.24 -14.33 0.57
N LYS A 39 -10.43 -13.90 0.12
CA LYS A 39 -10.97 -12.57 0.42
C LYS A 39 -10.84 -12.24 1.91
N CYS A 40 -10.06 -11.21 2.21
CA CYS A 40 -10.00 -10.68 3.57
C CYS A 40 -11.27 -9.88 3.85
N GLN A 41 -11.52 -9.51 5.11
CA GLN A 41 -12.74 -8.80 5.53
C GLN A 41 -12.84 -7.37 4.97
N CYS A 42 -11.80 -6.86 4.31
CA CYS A 42 -11.83 -5.66 3.48
C CYS A 42 -12.54 -6.01 2.16
N PHE A 43 -13.55 -5.22 1.75
CA PHE A 43 -14.56 -5.55 0.73
C PHE A 43 -14.07 -5.65 -0.73
N GLY A 44 -12.94 -6.31 -1.00
CA GLY A 44 -12.39 -6.51 -2.35
C GLY A 44 -11.28 -7.55 -2.42
N PRO A 45 -10.58 -7.65 -3.56
CA PRO A 45 -9.43 -8.54 -3.71
C PRO A 45 -8.32 -8.18 -2.71
N THR A 46 -7.70 -9.20 -2.15
CA THR A 46 -6.57 -9.05 -1.22
C THR A 46 -5.38 -9.82 -1.76
N LEU A 47 -4.25 -9.15 -1.84
CA LEU A 47 -2.95 -9.75 -2.10
C LEU A 47 -2.17 -9.81 -0.79
N ARG A 48 -1.37 -10.85 -0.60
CA ARG A 48 -0.51 -11.02 0.57
C ARG A 48 0.93 -11.18 0.16
N TRP A 49 1.80 -10.66 1.02
CA TRP A 49 3.24 -10.82 0.92
C TRP A 49 3.76 -11.37 2.25
N LYS A 50 4.72 -12.27 2.18
CA LYS A 50 5.48 -12.74 3.33
C LYS A 50 6.86 -13.17 2.86
N LYS A 51 7.90 -12.54 3.39
CA LYS A 51 9.28 -12.88 3.08
C LYS A 51 10.15 -12.77 4.34
N PRO A 52 10.71 -13.90 4.82
CA PRO A 52 11.55 -13.90 6.02
C PRO A 52 12.69 -12.88 5.92
N GLY A 53 12.83 -12.03 6.95
CA GLY A 53 13.86 -10.99 7.00
C GLY A 53 13.53 -9.69 6.26
N GLU A 54 12.45 -9.64 5.48
CA GLU A 54 12.05 -8.42 4.76
C GLU A 54 10.69 -7.87 5.20
N GLY A 55 9.79 -8.73 5.66
CA GLY A 55 8.49 -8.33 6.19
C GLY A 55 7.35 -9.21 5.71
N GLU A 56 6.14 -8.83 6.11
CA GLU A 56 4.91 -9.45 5.65
C GLU A 56 3.75 -8.47 5.66
N GLY A 57 2.64 -8.83 5.01
CA GLY A 57 1.44 -8.02 5.06
C GLY A 57 0.49 -8.27 3.91
N LYS A 58 -0.33 -7.26 3.63
CA LYS A 58 -1.35 -7.31 2.58
C LYS A 58 -1.52 -5.98 1.85
N VAL A 59 -2.01 -6.09 0.63
CA VAL A 59 -2.56 -4.98 -0.15
C VAL A 59 -3.99 -5.35 -0.51
N CYS A 60 -4.95 -4.46 -0.29
CA CYS A 60 -6.35 -4.68 -0.65
C CYS A 60 -6.93 -3.48 -1.40
N LEU A 61 -7.97 -3.75 -2.18
CA LEU A 61 -8.80 -2.74 -2.81
C LEU A 61 -10.14 -2.68 -2.06
N ASP A 62 -10.60 -1.48 -1.72
CA ASP A 62 -11.90 -1.24 -1.12
C ASP A 62 -13.02 -1.17 -2.19
N ASP A 63 -14.27 -1.08 -1.75
CA ASP A 63 -15.46 -0.99 -2.59
C ASP A 63 -15.66 0.39 -3.27
N HIS A 64 -14.73 1.32 -3.04
CA HIS A 64 -14.70 2.65 -3.65
C HIS A 64 -13.55 2.82 -4.66
N GLY A 65 -12.78 1.76 -4.92
CA GLY A 65 -11.67 1.79 -5.87
C GLY A 65 -10.39 2.41 -5.30
N ARG A 66 -10.27 2.44 -3.98
CA ARG A 66 -9.07 2.89 -3.26
C ARG A 66 -8.34 1.69 -2.68
N ALA A 67 -7.05 1.83 -2.48
CA ALA A 67 -6.19 0.77 -2.02
C ALA A 67 -5.66 1.05 -0.62
N THR A 68 -5.41 -0.05 0.10
CA THR A 68 -4.83 -0.06 1.43
C THR A 68 -3.68 -1.05 1.49
N ILE A 69 -2.53 -0.61 2.03
CA ILE A 69 -1.39 -1.45 2.39
C ILE A 69 -1.38 -1.57 3.91
N GLU A 70 -1.17 -2.78 4.42
CA GLU A 70 -0.86 -3.04 5.84
C GLU A 70 0.31 -4.02 5.89
N PHE A 71 1.52 -3.50 6.12
CA PHE A 71 2.77 -4.26 6.18
C PHE A 71 3.40 -4.19 7.57
N GLU A 72 4.10 -5.25 7.95
CA GLU A 72 4.69 -5.46 9.26
C GLU A 72 6.16 -5.88 9.12
N HIS A 73 6.98 -5.46 10.09
CA HIS A 73 8.39 -5.83 10.21
C HIS A 73 9.23 -5.52 8.96
N VAL A 74 8.95 -4.40 8.29
CA VAL A 74 9.67 -3.97 7.09
C VAL A 74 10.89 -3.13 7.48
N PRO A 75 12.09 -3.32 6.89
CA PRO A 75 13.25 -2.48 7.18
C PRO A 75 12.96 -0.98 7.04
N LYS A 76 13.23 -0.20 8.11
CA LYS A 76 12.97 1.24 8.14
C LYS A 76 13.66 2.00 7.02
N ALA A 77 14.89 1.60 6.68
CA ALA A 77 15.65 2.19 5.59
C ALA A 77 14.92 2.07 4.24
N ALA A 78 14.38 0.88 3.93
CA ALA A 78 13.62 0.63 2.71
C ALA A 78 12.32 1.46 2.68
N VAL A 79 11.57 1.49 3.80
CA VAL A 79 10.35 2.29 3.92
C VAL A 79 10.66 3.78 3.74
N GLY A 80 11.69 4.30 4.40
CA GLY A 80 12.10 5.69 4.31
C GLY A 80 12.51 6.11 2.89
N GLN A 81 13.25 5.26 2.17
CA GLN A 81 13.60 5.48 0.77
C GLN A 81 12.34 5.52 -0.12
N ALA A 82 11.47 4.51 0.01
CA ALA A 82 10.25 4.43 -0.78
C ALA A 82 9.33 5.65 -0.55
N MET A 83 9.16 6.07 0.70
CA MET A 83 8.40 7.26 1.07
C MET A 83 8.97 8.53 0.46
N LYS A 84 10.29 8.71 0.55
CA LYS A 84 10.98 9.88 -0.02
C LYS A 84 10.83 9.96 -1.53
N GLU A 85 10.89 8.83 -2.24
CA GLU A 85 10.67 8.78 -3.67
C GLU A 85 9.22 9.07 -4.06
N THR A 86 8.25 8.59 -3.27
CA THR A 86 6.82 8.70 -3.60
C THR A 86 6.24 10.07 -3.25
N TRP A 87 6.52 10.57 -2.04
CA TRP A 87 5.86 11.77 -1.49
C TRP A 87 6.84 12.88 -1.10
N GLY A 88 8.14 12.62 -1.15
CA GLY A 88 9.18 13.55 -0.73
C GLY A 88 9.58 13.42 0.74
N ALA A 89 10.64 14.12 1.12
CA ALA A 89 11.25 13.99 2.46
C ALA A 89 10.44 14.64 3.59
N ASN A 90 9.53 15.58 3.27
CA ASN A 90 8.86 16.42 4.26
C ASN A 90 7.50 15.87 4.71
N TRP A 91 7.13 14.64 4.34
CA TRP A 91 5.79 14.13 4.64
C TRP A 91 5.53 13.97 6.15
N PHE A 92 6.59 13.73 6.95
CA PHE A 92 6.53 13.64 8.42
C PHE A 92 7.40 14.67 9.15
N ASP A 93 8.00 15.63 8.44
CA ASP A 93 8.88 16.65 9.05
C ASP A 93 10.08 16.13 9.88
N GLU A 94 10.51 14.87 9.68
CA GLU A 94 11.59 14.21 10.44
C GLU A 94 13.02 14.65 10.05
N GLY A 95 13.17 15.68 9.22
CA GLY A 95 14.47 16.22 8.80
C GLY A 95 14.87 15.90 7.35
N PRO A 96 16.11 16.22 6.94
CA PRO A 96 16.55 16.13 5.54
C PRO A 96 16.65 14.69 5.00
N GLY A 97 16.80 13.69 5.87
CA GLY A 97 16.71 12.27 5.51
C GLY A 97 15.27 11.76 5.39
N GLY A 98 14.28 12.54 5.81
CA GLY A 98 12.87 12.15 5.85
C GLY A 98 12.62 10.99 6.82
N PHE A 99 11.65 10.14 6.51
CA PHE A 99 11.22 9.06 7.39
C PHE A 99 12.32 8.03 7.75
N ALA A 100 13.42 7.95 6.97
CA ALA A 100 14.56 7.09 7.32
C ALA A 100 15.26 7.54 8.63
N GLU A 101 15.18 8.82 8.98
CA GLU A 101 15.74 9.41 10.21
C GLU A 101 14.75 9.41 11.37
N ALA A 102 13.51 8.95 11.16
CA ALA A 102 12.49 8.90 12.21
C ALA A 102 12.96 8.06 13.42
N GLU A 103 12.79 8.60 14.62
CA GLU A 103 13.07 7.89 15.86
C GLU A 103 12.00 6.81 16.14
N PRO A 104 12.26 5.82 17.02
CA PRO A 104 11.24 4.87 17.42
C PRO A 104 10.00 5.55 18.01
N GLY A 105 8.81 5.14 17.56
CA GLY A 105 7.55 5.77 17.92
C GLY A 105 6.43 5.55 16.90
N SER A 106 5.25 6.09 17.21
CA SER A 106 4.06 6.03 16.36
C SER A 106 3.82 7.37 15.68
N TYR A 107 3.66 7.32 14.36
CA TYR A 107 3.47 8.46 13.47
C TYR A 107 2.15 8.30 12.72
N HIS A 108 1.35 9.36 12.72
CA HIS A 108 0.05 9.37 12.06
C HIS A 108 -0.14 10.64 11.24
N TYR A 109 -0.69 10.47 10.05
CA TYR A 109 -1.11 11.58 9.19
C TYR A 109 -2.43 11.22 8.50
N GLU A 110 -3.34 12.17 8.45
CA GLU A 110 -4.61 12.07 7.73
C GLU A 110 -4.65 13.21 6.71
N ASP A 111 -4.82 12.88 5.44
CA ASP A 111 -5.03 13.87 4.40
C ASP A 111 -6.52 14.26 4.36
N GLU A 112 -6.84 15.43 4.90
CA GLU A 112 -8.23 15.93 4.96
C GLU A 112 -8.89 16.09 3.58
N GLN A 113 -8.11 16.19 2.49
CA GLN A 113 -8.66 16.33 1.13
C GLN A 113 -9.04 14.99 0.51
N THR A 114 -8.25 13.96 0.75
CA THR A 114 -8.46 12.63 0.15
C THR A 114 -9.05 11.61 1.11
N TYR A 115 -9.10 11.93 2.41
CA TYR A 115 -9.39 11.01 3.51
C TYR A 115 -8.44 9.81 3.55
N SER A 116 -7.23 10.01 3.05
CA SER A 116 -6.17 8.99 3.11
C SER A 116 -5.53 8.99 4.48
N GLU A 117 -5.33 7.80 5.04
CA GLU A 117 -4.78 7.64 6.38
C GLU A 117 -3.43 6.94 6.31
N TYR A 118 -2.48 7.44 7.10
CA TYR A 118 -1.10 7.00 7.12
C TYR A 118 -0.72 6.75 8.58
N ALA A 119 -0.35 5.52 8.91
CA ALA A 119 0.04 5.10 10.25
C ALA A 119 1.34 4.32 10.16
N PHE A 120 2.34 4.72 10.94
CA PHE A 120 3.65 4.09 10.95
C PHE A 120 4.12 3.92 12.39
N ASP A 121 4.44 2.69 12.77
CA ASP A 121 5.07 2.34 14.04
C ASP A 121 6.52 1.95 13.76
N VAL A 122 7.44 2.82 14.15
CA VAL A 122 8.89 2.60 14.05
C VAL A 122 9.36 1.86 15.29
N HIS A 123 9.91 0.67 15.09
CA HIS A 123 10.38 -0.20 16.17
C HIS A 123 11.86 0.02 16.49
N ASP A 124 12.25 -0.29 17.73
CA ASP A 124 13.64 -0.18 18.20
C ASP A 124 14.61 -1.11 17.45
N ASP A 125 14.10 -2.15 16.80
CA ASP A 125 14.90 -3.12 16.03
C ASP A 125 15.23 -2.65 14.59
N GLY A 126 14.83 -1.42 14.23
CA GLY A 126 15.06 -0.85 12.91
C GLY A 126 14.05 -1.30 11.86
N THR A 127 12.93 -1.92 12.27
CA THR A 127 11.81 -2.23 11.40
C THR A 127 10.63 -1.27 11.60
N VAL A 128 9.66 -1.35 10.70
CA VAL A 128 8.46 -0.52 10.69
C VAL A 128 7.24 -1.40 10.42
N THR A 129 6.19 -1.19 11.20
CA THR A 129 4.83 -1.62 10.86
C THR A 129 4.08 -0.42 10.32
N PHE A 130 3.44 -0.53 9.17
CA PHE A 130 2.74 0.61 8.60
C PHE A 130 1.44 0.23 7.89
N GLY A 131 0.49 1.16 7.97
CA GLY A 131 -0.76 1.18 7.24
C GLY A 131 -0.84 2.44 6.39
N ILE A 132 -1.14 2.27 5.11
CA ILE A 132 -1.45 3.37 4.18
C ILE A 132 -2.83 3.02 3.61
N ALA A 133 -3.87 3.74 4.03
CA ALA A 133 -5.26 3.39 3.78
C ALA A 133 -6.00 4.43 2.96
N TYR A 134 -6.97 3.93 2.17
CA TYR A 134 -7.88 4.75 1.37
C TYR A 134 -7.17 5.66 0.36
N VAL A 135 -6.10 5.16 -0.24
CA VAL A 135 -5.27 5.92 -1.19
C VAL A 135 -5.60 5.52 -2.62
N LYS A 136 -5.34 6.41 -3.58
CA LYS A 136 -5.53 6.08 -5.00
C LYS A 136 -4.61 4.93 -5.43
N ILE A 137 -5.05 4.21 -6.45
CA ILE A 137 -4.32 3.04 -6.96
C ILE A 137 -2.94 3.43 -7.49
N ASP A 138 -2.82 4.57 -8.17
CA ASP A 138 -1.54 5.06 -8.72
C ASP A 138 -0.52 5.38 -7.63
N ASP A 139 -0.93 6.01 -6.53
CA ASP A 139 -0.06 6.26 -5.39
C ASP A 139 0.39 4.95 -4.72
N ILE A 140 -0.51 3.98 -4.52
CA ILE A 140 -0.18 2.65 -3.97
C ILE A 140 0.78 1.88 -4.89
N VAL A 141 0.55 1.90 -6.20
CA VAL A 141 1.45 1.26 -7.18
C VAL A 141 2.84 1.91 -7.13
N THR A 142 2.91 3.24 -6.98
CA THR A 142 4.17 3.98 -6.93
C THR A 142 4.98 3.63 -5.68
N ILE A 143 4.36 3.63 -4.49
CA ILE A 143 5.07 3.27 -3.25
C ILE A 143 5.46 1.79 -3.24
N LEU A 144 4.65 0.90 -3.81
CA LEU A 144 4.97 -0.53 -3.94
C LEU A 144 6.20 -0.75 -4.84
N ASP A 145 6.26 -0.09 -6.00
CA ASP A 145 7.43 -0.18 -6.90
C ASP A 145 8.70 0.35 -6.21
N ALA A 146 8.61 1.52 -5.57
CA ALA A 146 9.73 2.10 -4.86
C ALA A 146 10.20 1.21 -3.70
N LEU A 147 9.27 0.60 -2.97
CA LEU A 147 9.58 -0.32 -1.86
C LEU A 147 10.24 -1.61 -2.35
N GLU A 148 9.75 -2.24 -3.42
CA GLU A 148 10.39 -3.45 -3.96
C GLU A 148 11.82 -3.17 -4.44
N ARG A 149 12.06 -2.02 -5.08
CA ARG A 149 13.42 -1.59 -5.47
C ARG A 149 14.31 -1.37 -4.23
N ALA A 150 13.83 -0.64 -3.23
CA ALA A 150 14.59 -0.40 -2.01
C ALA A 150 14.89 -1.70 -1.24
N LEU A 151 13.92 -2.61 -1.14
CA LEU A 151 14.13 -3.94 -0.56
C LEU A 151 15.14 -4.76 -1.36
N ALA A 152 15.13 -4.66 -2.69
CA ALA A 152 16.10 -5.37 -3.53
C ALA A 152 17.54 -4.92 -3.29
N GLU A 153 17.76 -3.61 -3.11
CA GLU A 153 19.08 -3.05 -2.76
C GLU A 153 19.57 -3.59 -1.42
N HIS A 154 18.68 -3.76 -0.43
CA HIS A 154 19.00 -4.35 0.87
C HIS A 154 19.25 -5.87 0.84
N ARG A 155 18.85 -6.59 -0.22
CA ARG A 155 19.11 -8.04 -0.35
C ARG A 155 20.54 -8.35 -0.81
N GLU A 156 21.23 -7.37 -1.39
CA GLU A 156 22.57 -7.54 -1.97
C GLU A 156 23.72 -7.32 -0.96
N ASP A 157 23.40 -6.92 0.28
CA ASP A 157 24.31 -6.81 1.43
C ASP A 157 24.25 -8.05 2.36
#